data_AF-C6SMD5-F1
#
_entry.id   AF-C6SMD5-F1
#
_cell.length_a   1.000
_cell.length_b   1.000
_cell.length_c   1.000
_cell.angle_alpha   90.00
_cell.angle_beta   90.00
_cell.angle_gamma   90.00
#
_symmetry.space_group_name_H-M   'P 1'
#
loop_
_entity.id
_entity.type
_entity.pdbx_description
1 polymer ?
#
loop_
_entity_poly.entity_id
_entity_poly.type
_entity_poly.pdbx_seq_one_letter_code
_entity_poly.pdbx_strand_id
1 'polypeptide(L)'
;MIFSTFGLFKQRLLLTKFLDKISTDKTALFWGKKHPKRRKLAHILRLSLLNLEDGFLRSLGLGVAGYPPYSIVYDDIGIYYDTTRPSRLEQLILAADTMPSETLAQARQAMDFILQHHLSKYNHAPELSDDHPLRSPSKPETVLIIDQTFGDMAIQYGGADASTFELMFQTALNENPQADIWVKTHPDVLCGKKQGYLTQLAQQHRVHLLAEDINPISLLQNVDKVYCVTSQMGFEALLCGQAADHLRPAVVCRMGCKRRPPS
;
A
#
# COMPACT_ATOMS: atom_id res chain seq x y z
N MET A 1 31.87 0.49 -0.02
CA MET A 1 31.55 1.93 0.10
C MET A 1 30.10 2.14 -0.33
N ILE A 2 29.23 2.63 0.55
CA ILE A 2 27.80 2.82 0.26
C ILE A 2 27.65 4.07 -0.62
N PHE A 3 27.47 3.90 -1.93
CA PHE A 3 27.00 4.97 -2.80
C PHE A 3 25.50 5.06 -2.63
N SER A 4 25.05 6.05 -1.86
CA SER A 4 23.65 6.30 -1.61
C SER A 4 23.30 7.73 -2.00
N THR A 5 22.04 7.98 -2.29
CA THR A 5 21.57 9.32 -2.61
C THR A 5 21.51 10.16 -1.34
N PHE A 6 21.53 11.50 -1.46
CA PHE A 6 21.70 12.40 -0.31
C PHE A 6 20.70 12.15 0.84
N GLY A 7 19.47 11.70 0.52
CA GLY A 7 18.47 11.29 1.52
C GLY A 7 18.83 10.01 2.28
N LEU A 8 19.39 9.00 1.62
CA LEU A 8 19.87 7.77 2.25
C LEU A 8 21.11 8.04 3.12
N PHE A 9 21.96 8.99 2.74
CA PHE A 9 23.11 9.39 3.55
C PHE A 9 22.67 9.97 4.92
N LYS A 10 21.60 10.77 4.95
CA LYS A 10 21.00 11.26 6.21
C LYS A 10 20.41 10.13 7.06
N GLN A 11 19.92 9.06 6.44
CA GLN A 11 19.37 7.89 7.14
C GLN A 11 20.40 6.80 7.45
N ARG A 12 21.67 7.01 7.08
CA ARG A 12 22.72 5.97 7.13
C ARG A 12 22.83 5.28 8.48
N LEU A 13 22.80 6.03 9.59
CA LEU A 13 22.88 5.47 10.94
C LEU A 13 21.71 4.55 11.29
N LEU A 14 20.50 4.87 10.80
CA LEU A 14 19.33 4.02 10.98
C LEU A 14 19.40 2.79 10.06
N LEU A 15 19.84 2.99 8.82
CA LEU A 15 20.00 1.90 7.84
C LEU A 15 21.03 0.86 8.28
N THR A 16 22.12 1.26 8.96
CA THR A 16 23.10 0.32 9.50
C THR A 16 22.41 -0.75 10.35
N LYS A 17 21.50 -0.37 11.27
CA LYS A 17 20.76 -1.31 12.12
C LYS A 17 19.96 -2.36 11.33
N PHE A 18 19.49 -2.02 10.14
CA PHE A 18 18.74 -2.93 9.27
C PHE A 18 19.65 -3.79 8.38
N LEU A 19 20.81 -3.25 8.00
CA LEU A 19 21.72 -3.84 7.03
C LEU A 19 22.87 -4.59 7.67
N ASP A 20 23.01 -4.59 9.00
CA ASP A 20 24.10 -5.27 9.73
C ASP A 20 24.24 -6.76 9.38
N LYS A 21 23.14 -7.41 8.99
CA LYS A 21 23.12 -8.83 8.58
C LYS A 21 23.21 -9.06 7.07
N ILE A 22 23.27 -8.00 6.28
CA ILE A 22 23.31 -8.08 4.82
C ILE A 22 24.72 -7.69 4.36
N SER A 23 25.39 -8.58 3.62
CA SER A 23 26.66 -8.21 3.00
C SER A 23 26.42 -7.09 2.00
N THR A 24 26.89 -5.89 2.35
CA THR A 24 26.82 -4.71 1.49
C THR A 24 28.15 -4.41 0.81
N ASP A 25 29.11 -5.34 0.88
CA ASP A 25 30.34 -5.22 0.11
C ASP A 25 30.02 -5.26 -1.39
N LYS A 26 30.68 -4.39 -2.15
CA LYS A 26 30.42 -4.16 -3.57
C LYS A 26 28.93 -4.04 -3.94
N THR A 27 28.11 -3.44 -3.07
CA THR A 27 26.67 -3.26 -3.29
C THR A 27 26.30 -1.78 -3.29
N ALA A 28 25.52 -1.36 -4.28
CA ALA A 28 24.94 -0.03 -4.40
C ALA A 28 23.49 -0.04 -3.88
N LEU A 29 23.19 0.87 -2.95
CA LEU A 29 21.88 0.99 -2.31
C LEU A 29 21.08 2.12 -2.95
N PHE A 30 19.86 1.82 -3.39
CA PHE A 30 18.95 2.82 -3.94
C PHE A 30 17.59 2.74 -3.30
N TRP A 31 16.94 3.88 -3.11
CA TRP A 31 15.57 3.92 -2.63
C TRP A 31 14.61 3.69 -3.80
N GLY A 32 14.03 2.49 -3.87
CA GLY A 32 13.10 2.07 -4.90
C GLY A 32 13.60 2.37 -6.32
N LYS A 33 12.69 2.91 -7.15
CA LYS A 33 12.99 3.29 -8.54
C LYS A 33 13.25 4.79 -8.73
N LYS A 34 13.41 5.57 -7.66
CA LYS A 34 13.62 7.04 -7.70
C LYS A 34 14.77 7.46 -8.61
N HIS A 35 15.74 6.59 -8.83
CA HIS A 35 16.87 6.80 -9.73
C HIS A 35 16.77 5.90 -10.98
N PRO A 36 16.32 6.44 -12.14
CA PRO A 36 16.17 5.64 -13.37
C PRO A 36 17.48 5.01 -13.85
N LYS A 37 18.60 5.74 -13.69
CA LYS A 37 19.94 5.29 -14.12
C LYS A 37 20.63 4.32 -13.15
N ARG A 38 19.99 3.92 -12.04
CA ARG A 38 20.62 3.11 -10.98
C ARG A 38 21.24 1.80 -11.48
N ARG A 39 20.56 1.11 -12.40
CA ARG A 39 21.07 -0.15 -13.00
C ARG A 39 22.30 0.09 -13.87
N LYS A 40 22.26 1.13 -14.71
CA LYS A 40 23.41 1.52 -15.53
C LYS A 40 24.60 1.90 -14.65
N LEU A 41 24.36 2.64 -13.56
CA LEU A 41 25.41 3.03 -12.61
C LEU A 41 26.01 1.82 -11.89
N ALA A 42 25.17 0.94 -11.33
CA ALA A 42 25.62 -0.29 -10.68
C ALA A 42 26.43 -1.18 -11.65
N HIS A 43 26.00 -1.29 -12.90
CA HIS A 43 26.70 -2.03 -13.94
C HIS A 43 28.09 -1.43 -14.25
N ILE A 44 28.17 -0.11 -14.49
CA ILE A 44 29.44 0.59 -14.78
C ILE A 44 30.43 0.42 -13.63
N LEU A 45 29.95 0.53 -12.39
CA LEU A 45 30.76 0.42 -11.18
C LEU A 45 31.02 -1.04 -10.75
N ARG A 46 30.48 -2.03 -11.48
CA ARG A 46 30.56 -3.47 -11.14
C ARG A 46 30.09 -3.76 -9.72
N LEU A 47 28.98 -3.14 -9.32
CA LEU A 47 28.34 -3.31 -8.03
C LEU A 47 27.03 -4.11 -8.17
N SER A 48 26.72 -4.93 -7.17
CA SER A 48 25.38 -5.47 -6.97
C SER A 48 24.39 -4.33 -6.69
N LEU A 49 23.11 -4.52 -7.05
CA LEU A 49 22.07 -3.54 -6.83
C LEU A 49 21.11 -4.03 -5.74
N LEU A 50 20.89 -3.22 -4.70
CA LEU A 50 19.87 -3.47 -3.69
C LEU A 50 18.90 -2.28 -3.66
N ASN A 51 17.63 -2.56 -3.93
CA ASN A 51 16.56 -1.55 -3.81
C ASN A 51 15.99 -1.61 -2.39
N LEU A 52 15.88 -0.45 -1.76
CA LEU A 52 15.32 -0.27 -0.42
C LEU A 52 13.98 0.48 -0.53
N GLU A 53 13.04 0.13 0.33
CA GLU A 53 11.79 0.87 0.53
C GLU A 53 11.35 0.80 1.98
N ASP A 54 10.41 1.67 2.35
CA ASP A 54 9.73 1.52 3.64
C ASP A 54 9.05 0.16 3.72
N GLY A 55 9.14 -0.49 4.89
CA GLY A 55 8.41 -1.72 5.16
C GLY A 55 6.90 -1.51 5.26
N PHE A 56 6.14 -2.61 5.14
CA PHE A 56 4.68 -2.58 5.18
C PHE A 56 4.13 -2.12 6.53
N LEU A 57 4.84 -2.41 7.64
CA LEU A 57 4.60 -1.82 8.97
C LEU A 57 5.76 -0.87 9.30
N ARG A 58 5.59 0.42 9.00
CA ARG A 58 6.71 1.35 8.98
C ARG A 58 6.96 2.00 10.33
N SER A 59 5.99 2.68 10.93
CA SER A 59 6.26 3.57 12.06
C SER A 59 5.01 4.04 12.80
N LEU A 60 5.18 4.68 13.96
CA LEU A 60 4.08 5.34 14.69
C LEU A 60 3.49 6.48 13.85
N GLY A 61 4.31 7.45 13.42
CA GLY A 61 3.85 8.55 12.57
C GLY A 61 4.34 8.48 11.13
N LEU A 62 4.01 9.50 10.34
CA LEU A 62 4.40 9.62 8.94
C LEU A 62 5.91 9.83 8.77
N GLY A 63 6.48 9.28 7.69
CA GLY A 63 7.88 9.52 7.34
C GLY A 63 8.22 10.97 7.04
N VAL A 64 7.28 11.69 6.40
CA VAL A 64 7.41 13.14 6.14
C VAL A 64 7.42 13.98 7.40
N ALA A 65 6.87 13.47 8.51
CA ALA A 65 6.91 14.09 9.83
C ALA A 65 8.18 13.69 10.63
N GLY A 66 9.13 12.99 10.02
CA GLY A 66 10.42 12.64 10.63
C GLY A 66 10.43 11.36 11.45
N TYR A 67 9.33 10.60 11.50
CA TYR A 67 9.30 9.33 12.23
C TYR A 67 10.22 8.29 11.56
N PRO A 68 11.15 7.66 12.31
CA PRO A 68 12.06 6.66 11.76
C PRO A 68 11.31 5.36 11.44
N PRO A 69 11.75 4.59 10.43
CA PRO A 69 11.16 3.29 10.13
C PRO A 69 11.57 2.24 11.19
N TYR A 70 10.64 1.37 11.55
CA TYR A 70 10.83 0.13 12.31
C TYR A 70 11.06 -1.07 11.40
N SER A 71 10.69 -0.97 10.11
CA SER A 71 10.97 -2.00 9.11
C SER A 71 11.29 -1.38 7.75
N ILE A 72 12.10 -2.10 6.97
CA ILE A 72 12.55 -1.72 5.63
C ILE A 72 12.45 -2.95 4.74
N VAL A 73 11.97 -2.77 3.51
CA VAL A 73 12.10 -3.77 2.46
C VAL A 73 13.46 -3.62 1.81
N TYR A 74 14.16 -4.73 1.61
CA TYR A 74 15.32 -4.81 0.72
C TYR A 74 15.04 -5.83 -0.37
N ASP A 75 15.36 -5.49 -1.61
CA ASP A 75 15.11 -6.32 -2.79
C ASP A 75 16.28 -6.20 -3.78
N ASP A 76 17.02 -7.29 -3.94
CA ASP A 76 18.18 -7.45 -4.83
C ASP A 76 17.80 -7.94 -6.24
N ILE A 77 16.52 -8.23 -6.49
CA ILE A 77 16.00 -8.71 -7.78
C ILE A 77 15.27 -7.56 -8.49
N GLY A 78 14.32 -6.93 -7.78
CA GLY A 78 13.40 -5.91 -8.26
C GLY A 78 12.96 -4.97 -7.16
N ILE A 79 11.67 -4.70 -7.08
CA ILE A 79 11.00 -4.07 -5.94
C ILE A 79 9.51 -4.42 -6.01
N TYR A 80 8.83 -4.64 -4.88
CA TYR A 80 7.49 -5.24 -4.82
C TYR A 80 6.40 -4.56 -5.65
N TYR A 81 6.49 -3.24 -5.88
CA TYR A 81 5.49 -2.49 -6.65
C TYR A 81 5.76 -2.49 -8.16
N ASP A 82 6.88 -3.07 -8.61
CA ASP A 82 7.30 -3.06 -10.01
C ASP A 82 6.88 -4.34 -10.73
N THR A 83 5.74 -4.29 -11.39
CA THR A 83 5.17 -5.41 -12.16
C THR A 83 5.88 -5.68 -13.49
N THR A 84 6.82 -4.81 -13.89
CA THR A 84 7.53 -4.94 -15.19
C THR A 84 8.66 -5.97 -15.18
N ARG A 85 8.94 -6.57 -14.01
CA ARG A 85 10.04 -7.49 -13.78
C ARG A 85 9.83 -8.25 -12.47
N PRO A 86 10.45 -9.42 -12.29
CA PRO A 86 10.39 -10.14 -11.03
C PRO A 86 10.90 -9.31 -9.84
N SER A 87 10.38 -9.64 -8.66
CA SER A 87 10.80 -9.10 -7.38
C SER A 87 11.08 -10.22 -6.39
N ARG A 88 11.81 -9.92 -5.30
CA ARG A 88 12.03 -10.90 -4.23
C ARG A 88 10.72 -11.33 -3.59
N LEU A 89 9.78 -10.38 -3.42
CA LEU A 89 8.46 -10.69 -2.88
C LEU A 89 7.67 -11.64 -3.80
N GLU A 90 7.72 -11.43 -5.11
CA GLU A 90 7.07 -12.32 -6.08
C GLU A 90 7.61 -13.75 -5.98
N GLN A 91 8.94 -13.92 -5.88
CA GLN A 91 9.54 -15.24 -5.71
C GLN A 91 9.13 -15.91 -4.40
N LEU A 92 9.04 -15.15 -3.30
CA LEU A 92 8.58 -15.65 -2.01
C LEU A 92 7.11 -16.09 -2.08
N ILE A 93 6.26 -15.35 -2.78
CA ILE A 93 4.84 -15.70 -2.99
C ILE A 93 4.74 -16.98 -3.84
N LEU A 94 5.50 -17.10 -4.92
CA LEU A 94 5.49 -18.30 -5.77
C LEU A 94 6.02 -19.55 -5.04
N ALA A 95 6.85 -19.36 -4.02
CA ALA A 95 7.35 -20.44 -3.17
C ALA A 95 6.45 -20.73 -1.94
N ALA A 96 5.32 -20.03 -1.79
CA ALA A 96 4.47 -20.10 -0.58
C ALA A 96 4.00 -21.53 -0.26
N ASP A 97 3.67 -22.33 -1.27
CA ASP A 97 3.20 -23.72 -1.09
C ASP A 97 4.26 -24.64 -0.47
N THR A 98 5.53 -24.23 -0.49
CA THR A 98 6.66 -24.96 0.08
C THR A 98 7.13 -24.40 1.43
N MET A 99 6.44 -23.39 1.96
CA MET A 99 6.82 -22.79 3.24
C MET A 99 6.61 -23.76 4.40
N PRO A 100 7.51 -23.76 5.40
CA PRO A 100 7.32 -24.56 6.61
C PRO A 100 6.02 -24.22 7.32
N SER A 101 5.36 -25.24 7.90
CA SER A 101 4.12 -25.05 8.65
C SER A 101 4.26 -24.07 9.82
N GLU A 102 5.44 -24.03 10.46
CA GLU A 102 5.78 -23.06 11.51
C GLU A 102 5.71 -21.62 10.98
N THR A 103 6.24 -21.36 9.78
CA THR A 103 6.17 -20.05 9.14
C THR A 103 4.73 -19.65 8.83
N LEU A 104 3.90 -20.60 8.38
CA LEU A 104 2.47 -20.35 8.15
C LEU A 104 1.73 -20.06 9.47
N ALA A 105 2.08 -20.73 10.56
CA ALA A 105 1.51 -20.46 11.88
C ALA A 105 1.92 -19.06 12.39
N GLN A 106 3.19 -18.70 12.25
CA GLN A 106 3.68 -17.36 12.58
C GLN A 106 3.00 -16.27 11.73
N ALA A 107 2.76 -16.54 10.44
CA ALA A 107 2.05 -15.62 9.56
C ALA A 107 0.60 -15.39 10.05
N ARG A 108 -0.11 -16.44 10.46
CA ARG A 108 -1.46 -16.31 11.06
C ARG A 108 -1.44 -15.48 12.34
N GLN A 109 -0.52 -15.78 13.26
CA GLN A 109 -0.35 -15.00 14.48
C GLN A 109 -0.04 -13.52 14.19
N ALA A 110 0.79 -13.24 13.19
CA ALA A 110 1.10 -11.88 12.78
C ALA A 110 -0.12 -11.17 12.18
N MET A 111 -0.91 -11.84 11.33
CA MET A 111 -2.15 -11.29 10.78
C MET A 111 -3.15 -10.99 11.91
N ASP A 112 -3.37 -11.91 12.84
CA ASP A 112 -4.26 -11.72 13.98
C ASP A 112 -3.79 -10.55 14.85
N PHE A 113 -2.48 -10.45 15.10
CA PHE A 113 -1.90 -9.35 15.88
C PHE A 113 -2.07 -7.99 15.17
N ILE A 114 -1.87 -7.95 13.85
CA ILE A 114 -2.10 -6.75 13.04
C ILE A 114 -3.56 -6.31 13.15
N LEU A 115 -4.50 -7.23 13.01
CA LEU A 115 -5.92 -6.93 13.04
C LEU A 115 -6.43 -6.60 14.44
N GLN A 116 -5.98 -7.31 15.48
CA GLN A 116 -6.36 -7.04 16.86
C GLN A 116 -5.90 -5.66 17.34
N HIS A 117 -4.73 -5.21 16.89
CA HIS A 117 -4.14 -3.93 17.29
C HIS A 117 -4.27 -2.85 16.22
N HIS A 118 -5.08 -3.09 15.18
CA HIS A 118 -5.31 -2.18 14.06
C HIS A 118 -4.02 -1.58 13.48
N LEU A 119 -2.99 -2.41 13.31
CA LEU A 119 -1.69 -1.97 12.81
C LEU A 119 -1.75 -1.74 11.29
N SER A 120 -1.12 -0.65 10.84
CA SER A 120 -0.97 -0.29 9.43
C SER A 120 0.45 0.24 9.16
N LYS A 121 0.71 0.72 7.94
CA LYS A 121 1.99 1.35 7.58
C LYS A 121 2.35 2.48 8.53
N TYR A 122 1.39 3.34 8.85
CA TYR A 122 1.53 4.43 9.80
C TYR A 122 0.45 4.32 10.86
N ASN A 123 0.80 4.50 12.13
CA ASN A 123 -0.04 4.13 13.28
C ASN A 123 -0.31 5.35 14.18
N HIS A 124 -0.64 6.49 13.56
CA HIS A 124 -0.91 7.78 14.23
C HIS A 124 -2.37 8.20 14.15
N ALA A 125 -3.09 7.67 13.16
CA ALA A 125 -4.46 8.05 12.90
C ALA A 125 -5.39 7.46 13.98
N PRO A 126 -6.38 8.24 14.46
CA PRO A 126 -7.36 7.76 15.42
C PRO A 126 -8.25 6.66 14.82
N GLU A 127 -8.90 5.92 15.69
CA GLU A 127 -9.93 4.96 15.29
C GLU A 127 -11.11 5.66 14.61
N LEU A 128 -11.81 4.92 13.73
CA LEU A 128 -13.09 5.37 13.21
C LEU A 128 -14.05 5.62 14.37
N SER A 129 -14.60 6.83 14.46
CA SER A 129 -15.50 7.22 15.54
C SER A 129 -16.83 6.45 15.49
N ASP A 130 -17.42 6.20 16.67
CA ASP A 130 -18.69 5.46 16.81
C ASP A 130 -19.88 6.18 16.16
N ASP A 131 -19.85 7.51 16.13
CA ASP A 131 -20.88 8.36 15.51
C ASP A 131 -20.63 8.61 14.02
N HIS A 132 -19.56 8.05 13.44
CA HIS A 132 -19.25 8.24 12.03
C HIS A 132 -20.34 7.59 11.14
N PRO A 133 -20.81 8.26 10.06
CA PRO A 133 -21.87 7.73 9.18
C PRO A 133 -21.62 6.30 8.66
N LEU A 134 -20.35 5.95 8.44
CA LEU A 134 -19.91 4.60 8.04
C LEU A 134 -20.24 3.49 9.06
N ARG A 135 -20.53 3.83 10.32
CA ARG A 135 -20.97 2.89 11.38
C ARG A 135 -22.48 2.86 11.58
N SER A 136 -23.24 3.67 10.85
CA SER A 136 -24.70 3.72 11.01
C SER A 136 -25.33 2.34 10.76
N PRO A 137 -26.15 1.79 11.69
CA PRO A 137 -26.78 0.48 11.51
C PRO A 137 -27.74 0.41 10.31
N SER A 138 -28.25 1.56 9.87
CA SER A 138 -29.18 1.69 8.75
C SER A 138 -28.50 2.12 7.44
N LYS A 139 -27.16 2.08 7.38
CA LYS A 139 -26.42 2.47 6.18
C LYS A 139 -26.69 1.50 5.01
N PRO A 140 -26.71 1.99 3.77
CA PRO A 140 -26.66 1.12 2.60
C PRO A 140 -25.29 0.42 2.52
N GLU A 141 -25.17 -0.52 1.57
CA GLU A 141 -23.86 -1.08 1.21
C GLU A 141 -22.87 0.07 0.96
N THR A 142 -21.69 -0.05 1.55
CA THR A 142 -20.65 0.97 1.57
C THR A 142 -19.48 0.53 0.72
N VAL A 143 -19.18 1.30 -0.33
CA VAL A 143 -18.03 1.05 -1.20
C VAL A 143 -16.95 2.10 -0.94
N LEU A 144 -15.76 1.64 -0.59
CA LEU A 144 -14.58 2.50 -0.43
C LEU A 144 -13.73 2.48 -1.71
N ILE A 145 -13.47 3.64 -2.28
CA ILE A 145 -12.51 3.85 -3.35
C ILE A 145 -11.28 4.52 -2.76
N ILE A 146 -10.11 3.91 -2.92
CA ILE A 146 -8.86 4.42 -2.37
C ILE A 146 -8.16 5.27 -3.43
N ASP A 147 -8.06 6.57 -3.18
CA ASP A 147 -7.24 7.50 -3.97
C ASP A 147 -5.75 7.35 -3.62
N GLN A 148 -4.87 7.85 -4.48
CA GLN A 148 -3.42 7.84 -4.26
C GLN A 148 -2.80 9.18 -4.62
N THR A 149 -1.60 9.43 -4.10
CA THR A 149 -0.88 10.68 -4.40
C THR A 149 -0.41 10.65 -5.86
N PHE A 150 -0.61 11.75 -6.59
CA PHE A 150 -0.10 11.90 -7.95
C PHE A 150 1.42 11.69 -8.02
N GLY A 151 1.88 10.94 -9.02
CA GLY A 151 3.30 10.62 -9.20
C GLY A 151 3.86 9.50 -8.29
N ASP A 152 3.00 8.78 -7.55
CA ASP A 152 3.41 7.55 -6.87
C ASP A 152 4.01 6.54 -7.86
N MET A 153 5.23 6.08 -7.58
CA MET A 153 5.95 5.14 -8.44
C MET A 153 5.22 3.80 -8.55
N ALA A 154 4.47 3.40 -7.52
CA ALA A 154 3.71 2.16 -7.54
C ALA A 154 2.62 2.17 -8.62
N ILE A 155 2.09 3.34 -8.98
CA ILE A 155 1.10 3.49 -10.07
C ILE A 155 1.78 3.21 -11.41
N GLN A 156 2.84 3.98 -11.73
CA GLN A 156 3.55 3.86 -13.01
C GLN A 156 4.12 2.45 -13.20
N TYR A 157 4.79 1.89 -12.19
CA TYR A 157 5.40 0.56 -12.29
C TYR A 157 4.44 -0.59 -12.00
N GLY A 158 3.23 -0.27 -11.53
CA GLY A 158 2.09 -1.16 -11.50
C GLY A 158 1.42 -1.35 -12.87
N GLY A 159 1.80 -0.56 -13.87
CA GLY A 159 1.14 -0.57 -15.17
C GLY A 159 -0.20 0.18 -15.17
N ALA A 160 -0.34 1.16 -14.28
CA ALA A 160 -1.50 2.03 -14.17
C ALA A 160 -1.14 3.49 -14.44
N ASP A 161 -2.17 4.30 -14.69
CA ASP A 161 -2.09 5.74 -14.93
C ASP A 161 -3.37 6.43 -14.47
N ALA A 162 -3.53 7.73 -14.77
CA ALA A 162 -4.71 8.49 -14.41
C ALA A 162 -6.02 7.89 -14.97
N SER A 163 -6.00 7.37 -16.19
CA SER A 163 -7.18 6.74 -16.81
C SER A 163 -7.61 5.47 -16.07
N THR A 164 -6.68 4.81 -15.39
CA THR A 164 -6.97 3.65 -14.54
C THR A 164 -7.81 4.03 -13.32
N PHE A 165 -7.54 5.19 -12.71
CA PHE A 165 -8.34 5.72 -11.59
C PHE A 165 -9.74 6.12 -12.04
N GLU A 166 -9.87 6.78 -13.18
CA GLU A 166 -11.18 7.09 -13.80
C GLU A 166 -11.98 5.82 -14.07
N LEU A 167 -11.35 4.81 -14.69
CA LEU A 167 -11.99 3.53 -14.96
C LEU A 167 -12.42 2.82 -13.68
N MET A 168 -11.56 2.81 -12.65
CA MET A 168 -11.87 2.24 -11.34
C MET A 168 -13.09 2.94 -10.73
N PHE A 169 -13.12 4.28 -10.75
CA PHE A 169 -14.22 5.07 -10.23
C PHE A 169 -15.53 4.76 -10.95
N GLN A 170 -15.55 4.80 -12.29
CA GLN A 170 -16.74 4.47 -13.07
C GLN A 170 -17.19 3.01 -12.85
N THR A 171 -16.23 2.08 -12.73
CA THR A 171 -16.54 0.67 -12.43
C THR A 171 -17.23 0.54 -11.07
N ALA A 172 -16.72 1.21 -10.04
CA ALA A 172 -17.32 1.18 -8.71
C ALA A 172 -18.75 1.74 -8.71
N LEU A 173 -19.02 2.81 -9.46
CA LEU A 173 -20.38 3.35 -9.61
C LEU A 173 -21.31 2.37 -10.32
N ASN A 174 -20.85 1.78 -11.42
CA ASN A 174 -21.66 0.91 -12.27
C ASN A 174 -21.96 -0.45 -11.61
N GLU A 175 -20.98 -1.03 -10.90
CA GLU A 175 -21.15 -2.29 -10.19
C GLU A 175 -22.00 -2.14 -8.90
N ASN A 176 -22.12 -0.91 -8.36
CA ASN A 176 -22.78 -0.66 -7.06
C ASN A 176 -23.78 0.52 -7.14
N PRO A 177 -24.88 0.39 -7.91
CA PRO A 177 -25.80 1.49 -8.20
C PRO A 177 -26.60 2.02 -7.01
N GLN A 178 -26.72 1.25 -5.93
CA GLN A 178 -27.46 1.61 -4.71
C GLN A 178 -26.56 1.80 -3.48
N ALA A 179 -25.25 1.66 -3.64
CA ALA A 179 -24.31 1.80 -2.55
C ALA A 179 -23.96 3.27 -2.28
N ASP A 180 -23.55 3.57 -1.05
CA ASP A 180 -22.86 4.80 -0.71
C ASP A 180 -21.38 4.66 -1.10
N ILE A 181 -20.89 5.62 -1.87
CA ILE A 181 -19.53 5.58 -2.40
C ILE A 181 -18.67 6.56 -1.64
N TRP A 182 -17.64 6.06 -0.98
CA TRP A 182 -16.69 6.86 -0.21
C TRP A 182 -15.34 6.86 -0.90
N VAL A 183 -14.80 8.02 -1.22
CA VAL A 183 -13.46 8.17 -1.79
C VAL A 183 -12.51 8.58 -0.67
N LYS A 184 -11.66 7.65 -0.21
CA LYS A 184 -10.59 7.95 0.74
C LYS A 184 -9.50 8.73 0.02
N THR A 185 -9.27 9.97 0.41
CA THR A 185 -8.17 10.80 -0.09
C THR A 185 -7.29 11.30 1.06
N HIS A 186 -6.14 11.88 0.72
CA HIS A 186 -5.23 12.45 1.71
C HIS A 186 -5.69 13.87 2.08
N PRO A 187 -5.69 14.29 3.35
CA PRO A 187 -6.09 15.65 3.76
C PRO A 187 -5.35 16.77 3.00
N ASP A 188 -4.04 16.60 2.76
CA ASP A 188 -3.22 17.47 1.88
C ASP A 188 -3.77 17.69 0.46
N VAL A 189 -4.56 16.75 -0.08
CA VAL A 189 -5.21 16.92 -1.39
C VAL A 189 -6.33 17.94 -1.31
N LEU A 190 -7.12 17.93 -0.24
CA LEU A 190 -8.20 18.91 -0.05
C LEU A 190 -7.68 20.33 0.21
N CYS A 191 -6.53 20.47 0.89
CA CYS A 191 -5.92 21.79 1.13
C CYS A 191 -4.98 22.23 -0.01
N GLY A 192 -4.98 21.54 -1.15
CA GLY A 192 -4.23 21.91 -2.35
C GLY A 192 -2.71 21.74 -2.24
N LYS A 193 -2.20 21.11 -1.17
CA LYS A 193 -0.77 20.83 -0.98
C LYS A 193 -0.29 19.59 -1.74
N LYS A 194 -1.22 18.70 -2.07
CA LYS A 194 -1.02 17.53 -2.94
C LYS A 194 -2.14 17.46 -3.98
N GLN A 195 -1.91 16.64 -5.00
CA GLN A 195 -2.91 16.32 -6.01
C GLN A 195 -3.23 14.82 -5.92
N GLY A 196 -4.53 14.49 -5.80
CA GLY A 196 -5.06 13.13 -5.96
C GLY A 196 -5.56 12.89 -7.39
N TYR A 197 -5.91 11.65 -7.72
CA TYR A 197 -6.45 11.33 -9.05
C TYR A 197 -7.97 11.48 -9.14
N LEU A 198 -8.67 11.38 -8.00
CA LEU A 198 -10.15 11.29 -7.97
C LEU A 198 -10.88 12.57 -7.53
N THR A 199 -10.15 13.63 -7.15
CA THR A 199 -10.73 14.82 -6.51
C THR A 199 -11.82 15.51 -7.33
N GLN A 200 -11.67 15.57 -8.65
CA GLN A 200 -12.67 16.20 -9.54
C GLN A 200 -13.87 15.29 -9.82
N LEU A 201 -13.67 13.97 -9.79
CA LEU A 201 -14.71 12.99 -10.11
C LEU A 201 -15.68 12.78 -8.96
N ALA A 202 -15.23 13.05 -7.72
CA ALA A 202 -15.99 12.85 -6.50
C ALA A 202 -17.08 13.90 -6.21
N GLN A 203 -17.50 14.71 -7.20
CA GLN A 203 -18.50 15.78 -7.03
C GLN A 203 -19.96 15.31 -7.30
N GLN A 204 -20.22 14.01 -7.32
CA GLN A 204 -21.54 13.43 -7.64
C GLN A 204 -22.40 13.22 -6.38
N HIS A 205 -23.74 13.26 -6.54
CA HIS A 205 -24.70 13.23 -5.42
C HIS A 205 -24.61 12.06 -4.43
N ARG A 206 -24.02 10.91 -4.81
CA ARG A 206 -23.85 9.71 -3.95
C ARG A 206 -22.38 9.40 -3.62
N VAL A 207 -21.49 10.37 -3.87
CA VAL A 207 -20.06 10.21 -3.66
C VAL A 207 -19.62 11.14 -2.54
N HIS A 208 -19.03 10.56 -1.51
CA HIS A 208 -18.57 11.24 -0.31
C HIS A 208 -17.04 11.25 -0.29
N LEU A 209 -16.44 12.40 -0.04
CA LEU A 209 -15.00 12.52 0.14
C LEU A 209 -14.65 12.24 1.61
N LEU A 210 -13.78 11.25 1.85
CA LEU A 210 -13.23 10.93 3.17
C LEU A 210 -11.78 11.39 3.27
N ALA A 211 -11.59 12.61 3.75
CA ALA A 211 -10.26 13.23 3.89
C ALA A 211 -9.73 13.25 5.32
N GLU A 212 -10.49 12.74 6.27
CA GLU A 212 -10.07 12.58 7.66
C GLU A 212 -8.92 11.58 7.78
N ASP A 213 -8.03 11.81 8.75
CA ASP A 213 -7.05 10.81 9.17
C ASP A 213 -7.77 9.79 10.05
N ILE A 214 -7.91 8.57 9.55
CA ILE A 214 -8.59 7.45 10.22
C ILE A 214 -7.70 6.23 10.09
N ASN A 215 -7.63 5.42 11.14
CA ASN A 215 -6.93 4.14 11.14
C ASN A 215 -7.44 3.26 9.98
N PRO A 216 -6.56 2.78 9.08
CA PRO A 216 -6.97 2.01 7.92
C PRO A 216 -7.74 0.73 8.27
N ILE A 217 -7.33 -0.01 9.30
CA ILE A 217 -7.96 -1.29 9.63
C ILE A 217 -9.38 -1.07 10.15
N SER A 218 -9.60 -0.13 11.07
CA SER A 218 -10.95 0.11 11.58
C SER A 218 -11.88 0.77 10.56
N LEU A 219 -11.35 1.56 9.63
CA LEU A 219 -12.11 2.00 8.47
C LEU A 219 -12.51 0.80 7.59
N LEU A 220 -11.55 -0.05 7.24
CA LEU A 220 -11.77 -1.18 6.35
C LEU A 220 -12.74 -2.22 6.92
N GLN A 221 -12.77 -2.42 8.23
CA GLN A 221 -13.75 -3.28 8.90
C GLN A 221 -15.19 -2.74 8.82
N ASN A 222 -15.38 -1.49 8.42
CA ASN A 222 -16.68 -0.83 8.33
C ASN A 222 -17.09 -0.54 6.88
N VAL A 223 -16.50 -1.20 5.88
CA VAL A 223 -16.89 -1.08 4.46
C VAL A 223 -17.09 -2.46 3.83
N ASP A 224 -17.95 -2.54 2.82
CA ASP A 224 -18.36 -3.81 2.21
C ASP A 224 -17.49 -4.18 1.00
N LYS A 225 -17.04 -3.16 0.25
CA LYS A 225 -16.20 -3.34 -0.94
C LYS A 225 -15.13 -2.28 -1.01
N VAL A 226 -13.96 -2.67 -1.52
CA VAL A 226 -12.80 -1.79 -1.65
C VAL A 226 -12.30 -1.83 -3.08
N TYR A 227 -12.20 -0.67 -3.71
CA TYR A 227 -11.57 -0.48 -5.00
C TYR A 227 -10.24 0.26 -4.81
N CYS A 228 -9.16 -0.32 -5.32
CA CYS A 228 -7.85 0.31 -5.30
C CYS A 228 -7.09 0.04 -6.59
N VAL A 229 -6.16 0.93 -6.93
CA VAL A 229 -5.22 0.71 -8.02
C VAL A 229 -4.00 -0.03 -7.47
N THR A 230 -3.09 0.64 -6.77
CA THR A 230 -1.84 0.03 -6.27
C THR A 230 -1.60 0.26 -4.77
N SER A 231 -2.60 0.77 -4.07
CA SER A 231 -2.48 1.15 -2.67
C SER A 231 -2.24 -0.07 -1.79
N GLN A 232 -1.31 0.05 -0.82
CA GLN A 232 -1.12 -0.95 0.23
C GLN A 232 -2.41 -1.21 1.01
N MET A 233 -3.28 -0.21 1.14
CA MET A 233 -4.57 -0.34 1.82
C MET A 233 -5.50 -1.37 1.15
N GLY A 234 -5.28 -1.68 -0.14
CA GLY A 234 -5.93 -2.82 -0.80
C GLY A 234 -5.50 -4.18 -0.23
N PHE A 235 -4.22 -4.34 0.13
CA PHE A 235 -3.74 -5.54 0.83
C PHE A 235 -4.26 -5.59 2.27
N GLU A 236 -4.31 -4.45 2.96
CA GLU A 236 -4.92 -4.37 4.31
C GLU A 236 -6.39 -4.76 4.29
N ALA A 237 -7.14 -4.39 3.23
CA ALA A 237 -8.51 -4.82 3.04
C ALA A 237 -8.63 -6.36 2.88
N LEU A 238 -7.68 -6.99 2.17
CA LEU A 238 -7.61 -8.46 2.08
C LEU A 238 -7.33 -9.11 3.44
N LEU A 239 -6.50 -8.48 4.28
CA LEU A 239 -6.25 -8.95 5.65
C LEU A 239 -7.54 -8.90 6.49
N CYS A 240 -8.31 -7.82 6.40
CA CYS A 240 -9.61 -7.72 7.08
C CYS A 240 -10.58 -8.84 6.65
N GLY A 241 -10.48 -9.34 5.42
CA GLY A 241 -11.27 -10.48 4.93
C GLY A 241 -10.89 -11.85 5.51
N GLN A 242 -9.76 -11.97 6.23
CA GLN A 242 -9.35 -13.20 6.93
C GLN A 242 -9.91 -13.30 8.36
N ALA A 243 -10.42 -12.20 8.94
CA ALA A 243 -10.94 -12.20 10.32
C ALA A 243 -12.47 -12.37 10.37
N ALA A 244 -12.92 -13.51 10.91
CA ALA A 244 -14.27 -13.82 11.40
C ALA A 244 -15.46 -13.70 10.41
N ASP A 245 -16.54 -14.43 10.72
CA ASP A 245 -17.65 -14.77 9.81
C ASP A 245 -18.71 -13.67 9.59
N HIS A 246 -18.38 -12.39 9.83
CA HIS A 246 -19.32 -11.29 9.66
C HIS A 246 -18.67 -10.16 8.84
N LEU A 247 -19.32 -9.83 7.71
CA LEU A 247 -19.02 -8.77 6.73
C LEU A 247 -17.54 -8.58 6.37
N ARG A 248 -17.16 -9.12 5.21
CA ARG A 248 -15.79 -9.09 4.68
C ARG A 248 -15.69 -8.10 3.51
N PRO A 249 -14.72 -7.15 3.52
CA PRO A 249 -14.53 -6.24 2.40
C PRO A 249 -14.09 -7.01 1.16
N ALA A 250 -14.86 -6.96 0.07
CA ALA A 250 -14.41 -7.51 -1.21
C ALA A 250 -13.43 -6.54 -1.88
N VAL A 251 -12.22 -7.00 -2.21
CA VAL A 251 -11.20 -6.14 -2.85
C VAL A 251 -11.20 -6.34 -4.37
N VAL A 252 -11.39 -5.24 -5.11
CA VAL A 252 -11.28 -5.19 -6.57
C VAL A 252 -10.06 -4.38 -6.94
N CYS A 253 -9.00 -5.08 -7.37
CA CYS A 253 -7.77 -4.47 -7.89
C CYS A 253 -7.73 -4.61 -9.41
N ARG A 254 -7.65 -3.49 -10.13
CA ARG A 254 -7.44 -3.48 -11.60
C ARG A 254 -6.02 -3.06 -11.94
N MET A 255 -5.08 -3.93 -11.59
CA MET A 255 -3.67 -3.86 -11.99
C MET A 255 -3.38 -4.97 -12.99
N GLY A 256 -3.89 -4.89 -14.23
CA GLY A 256 -3.57 -5.86 -15.29
C GLY A 256 -3.93 -7.34 -15.04
N CYS A 257 -4.36 -7.73 -13.84
CA CYS A 257 -4.83 -9.07 -13.50
C CYS A 257 -6.28 -9.18 -13.99
N LYS A 258 -6.44 -9.82 -15.15
CA LYS A 258 -7.74 -10.30 -15.62
C LYS A 258 -8.39 -11.10 -14.48
N ARG A 259 -9.61 -10.74 -14.08
CA ARG A 259 -10.48 -11.62 -13.26
C ARG A 259 -10.41 -13.02 -13.89
N ARG A 260 -10.02 -14.03 -13.12
CA ARG A 260 -10.37 -15.40 -13.49
C ARG A 260 -11.90 -15.46 -13.39
N PRO A 261 -12.63 -15.80 -14.45
CA PRO A 261 -14.07 -15.93 -14.35
C PRO A 261 -14.41 -16.98 -13.28
N PRO A 262 -15.51 -16.81 -12.52
CA PRO A 262 -15.96 -17.83 -11.59
C PRO A 262 -16.17 -19.13 -12.36
N SER A 263 -15.60 -20.21 -11.84
CA SER A 263 -15.87 -21.59 -12.26
C SER A 263 -17.29 -21.99 -11.90
#